data_AF-A0A453MXR1-F1
#
_entry.id   AF-A0A453MXR1-F1
#
_cell.length_a   1.000
_cell.length_b   1.000
_cell.length_c   1.000
_cell.angle_alpha   90.00
_cell.angle_beta   90.00
_cell.angle_gamma   90.00
#
_symmetry.space_group_name_H-M   'P 1'
#
loop_
_entity.id
_entity.type
_entity.pdbx_description
1 polymer ?
#
loop_
_entity_poly.entity_id
_entity_poly.type
_entity_poly.pdbx_seq_one_letter_code
_entity_poly.pdbx_strand_id
1 'polypeptide(L)' 'MTLELAAVGLHEYIWDARINLMFVKDRDGVFYQIWKRVNDNHQLSFRDALEQVYGENLYSAHDRSMKYELNYGGSNM' A
#
# COMPACT_ATOMS: atom_id res chain seq x y z
N MET A 1 10.08 -0.26 36.77
CA MET A 1 9.46 0.36 35.58
C MET A 1 8.46 1.38 36.08
N THR A 2 8.68 2.68 35.84
CA THR A 2 7.79 3.74 36.31
C THR A 2 6.53 3.83 35.44
N LEU A 3 5.43 4.34 35.99
CA LEU A 3 4.15 4.49 35.28
C LEU A 3 4.30 5.33 33.99
N GLU A 4 5.19 6.32 34.02
CA GLU A 4 5.51 7.18 32.88
C GLU A 4 6.17 6.41 31.72
N LEU A 5 7.12 5.53 32.01
CA LEU A 5 7.76 4.69 30.99
C LEU A 5 6.76 3.70 30.37
N ALA A 6 5.85 3.15 31.19
CA ALA A 6 4.79 2.27 30.68
C ALA A 6 3.80 3.04 29.77
N ALA A 7 3.48 4.30 30.11
CA ALA A 7 2.61 5.14 29.29
C ALA A 7 3.25 5.52 27.94
N VAL A 8 4.54 5.85 27.93
CA VAL A 8 5.29 6.13 26.70
C VAL A 8 5.34 4.90 25.80
N GLY A 9 5.69 3.73 26.34
CA GLY A 9 5.73 2.48 25.57
C GLY A 9 4.36 2.10 24.98
N LEU A 10 3.26 2.32 25.71
CA LEU A 10 1.91 2.10 25.19
C LEU A 10 1.57 3.07 24.05
N HIS A 11 1.97 4.34 24.18
CA HIS A 11 1.74 5.35 23.14
C HIS A 11 2.49 4.99 21.84
N GLU A 12 3.76 4.59 21.94
CA GLU A 12 4.56 4.13 20.80
C GLU A 12 3.92 2.91 20.13
N TYR A 13 3.50 1.91 20.90
CA TYR A 13 2.81 0.73 20.38
C TYR A 13 1.51 1.09 19.63
N ILE A 14 0.66 1.96 20.21
CA ILE A 14 -0.59 2.37 19.56
C ILE A 14 -0.30 3.15 18.27
N TRP A 15 0.72 4.00 18.27
CA TRP A 15 1.11 4.75 17.09
C TRP A 15 1.59 3.80 15.98
N ASP A 16 2.49 2.87 16.29
CA ASP A 16 2.99 1.87 15.34
C ASP A 16 1.86 0.97 14.80
N ALA A 17 0.95 0.50 15.66
CA ALA A 17 -0.20 -0.29 15.25
C ALA A 17 -1.13 0.48 14.30
N ARG A 18 -1.32 1.79 14.52
CA ARG A 18 -2.11 2.66 13.62
C ARG A 18 -1.43 2.85 12.27
N ILE A 19 -0.12 3.09 12.26
CA ILE A 19 0.66 3.19 11.04
C ILE A 19 0.57 1.88 10.24
N ASN A 20 0.83 0.74 10.88
CA ASN A 20 0.71 -0.58 10.26
C ASN A 20 -0.70 -0.82 9.70
N LEU A 21 -1.75 -0.49 10.45
CA LEU A 21 -3.13 -0.66 9.98
C LEU A 21 -3.43 0.21 8.75
N MET A 22 -2.96 1.45 8.71
CA MET A 22 -3.11 2.32 7.52
C MET A 22 -2.38 1.72 6.31
N PHE A 23 -1.13 1.30 6.49
CA PHE A 23 -0.35 0.64 5.42
C PHE A 23 -0.95 -0.68 4.94
N VAL A 24 -1.62 -1.46 5.79
CA VAL A 24 -2.26 -2.72 5.37
C VAL A 24 -3.59 -2.43 4.66
N LYS A 25 -4.41 -1.52 5.19
CA LYS A 25 -5.70 -1.17 4.59
C LYS A 25 -5.55 -0.53 3.21
N ASP A 26 -4.60 0.39 3.07
CA ASP A 26 -4.36 1.05 1.79
C ASP A 26 -3.83 0.06 0.75
N ARG A 27 -3.06 -0.95 1.17
CA ARG A 27 -2.59 -2.04 0.30
C ARG A 27 -3.75 -2.88 -0.24
N ASP A 28 -4.71 -3.26 0.60
CA ASP A 28 -5.92 -3.96 0.16
C ASP A 28 -6.70 -3.12 -0.86
N GLY A 29 -6.76 -1.80 -0.65
CA GLY A 29 -7.33 -0.84 -1.59
C GLY A 29 -6.62 -0.83 -2.95
N VAL A 30 -5.29 -0.77 -2.96
CA VAL A 30 -4.48 -0.84 -4.20
C VAL A 30 -4.81 -2.12 -4.98
N PHE A 31 -4.80 -3.28 -4.32
CA PHE A 31 -5.10 -4.56 -4.98
C PHE A 31 -6.53 -4.63 -5.51
N TYR A 32 -7.51 -4.14 -4.74
CA TYR A 32 -8.89 -4.10 -5.18
C TYR A 32 -9.06 -3.22 -6.44
N GLN A 33 -8.40 -2.06 -6.47
CA GLN A 33 -8.46 -1.13 -7.61
C GLN A 33 -7.78 -1.70 -8.86
N ILE A 34 -6.69 -2.44 -8.70
CA ILE A 34 -6.04 -3.17 -9.80
C ILE A 34 -6.96 -4.28 -10.31
N TRP A 35 -7.47 -5.13 -9.40
CA TRP A 35 -8.38 -6.22 -9.73
C TRP A 35 -9.61 -5.71 -10.48
N LYS A 36 -10.23 -4.63 -9.99
CA LYS A 36 -11.40 -4.01 -10.62
C LYS A 36 -11.10 -3.62 -12.08
N ARG A 37 -9.97 -2.96 -12.35
CA ARG A 37 -9.61 -2.52 -13.71
C ARG A 37 -9.32 -3.70 -14.66
N VAL A 38 -8.62 -4.72 -14.17
CA VAL A 38 -8.35 -5.93 -14.95
C VAL A 38 -9.64 -6.71 -15.23
N ASN A 39 -10.58 -6.73 -14.29
CA ASN A 39 -11.86 -7.40 -14.46
C ASN A 39 -12.85 -6.61 -15.34
N ASP A 40 -12.83 -5.27 -15.25
CA ASP A 40 -13.62 -4.39 -16.12
C ASP A 40 -13.09 -4.38 -17.56
N ASN A 41 -11.78 -4.61 -17.75
CA ASN A 41 -11.14 -4.77 -19.05
C ASN A 41 -10.13 -5.93 -19.04
N HIS A 42 -10.58 -7.13 -19.45
CA HIS A 42 -9.77 -8.35 -19.48
C HIS A 42 -8.54 -8.30 -20.42
N GLN A 43 -8.41 -7.28 -21.26
CA GLN A 43 -7.21 -7.06 -22.09
C GLN A 43 -6.15 -6.20 -21.38
N LEU A 44 -6.49 -5.59 -20.24
CA LEU A 44 -5.59 -4.75 -19.46
C LEU A 44 -4.64 -5.64 -18.65
N SER A 45 -3.33 -5.45 -18.82
CA SER A 45 -2.36 -6.17 -18.01
C SER A 45 -2.37 -5.66 -16.57
N PHE A 46 -1.92 -6.50 -15.64
CA PHE A 46 -1.74 -6.09 -14.24
C PHE A 46 -0.84 -4.85 -14.12
N ARG A 47 0.20 -4.76 -14.97
CA ARG A 47 1.16 -3.65 -14.99
C ARG A 47 0.50 -2.34 -15.42
N ASP A 48 -0.30 -2.39 -16.49
CA ASP A 48 -1.03 -1.20 -16.97
C ASP A 48 -2.08 -0.74 -15.95
N ALA A 49 -2.74 -1.68 -15.28
CA ALA A 49 -3.68 -1.39 -14.20
C ALA A 49 -2.98 -0.77 -12.99
N LEU A 50 -1.80 -1.26 -12.61
CA LEU A 50 -0.95 -0.67 -11.56
C LEU A 50 -0.51 0.75 -11.93
N GLU A 51 -0.15 1.01 -13.19
CA GLU A 51 0.24 2.34 -13.67
C GLU A 51 -0.92 3.34 -13.58
N GLN A 52 -2.15 2.91 -13.93
CA GLN A 52 -3.35 3.73 -13.76
C GLN A 52 -3.63 4.05 -12.29
N VAL A 53 -3.56 3.06 -11.40
CA VAL A 53 -3.77 3.26 -9.96
C VAL A 53 -2.71 4.18 -9.36
N TYR A 54 -1.46 4.04 -9.78
CA TYR A 54 -0.37 4.94 -9.39
C TYR A 54 -0.61 6.38 -9.88
N GLY A 55 -1.03 6.55 -11.13
CA GLY A 55 -1.30 7.87 -11.71
C GLY A 55 -2.45 8.63 -11.04
N GLU A 56 -3.44 7.91 -10.50
CA GLU A 56 -4.57 8.52 -9.77
C GLU A 56 -4.20 8.96 -8.35
N ASN A 57 -3.04 8.53 -7.81
CA ASN A 57 -2.52 8.91 -6.49
C ASN A 57 -3.55 8.72 -5.35
N LEU A 58 -4.36 7.67 -5.44
CA LEU A 58 -5.37 7.34 -4.41
C LEU A 58 -4.75 6.78 -3.13
N TYR A 59 -3.51 6.28 -3.20
CA TYR A 59 -2.84 5.54 -2.14
C TYR A 59 -1.39 6.03 -1.95
N SER A 60 -1.24 7.30 -1.58
CA SER A 60 0.08 7.97 -1.45
C SER A 60 1.04 7.27 -0.48
N ALA A 61 0.52 6.56 0.53
CA ALA A 61 1.33 5.73 1.43
C ALA A 61 2.09 4.61 0.68
N HIS A 62 1.59 4.19 -0.49
CA HIS A 62 2.17 3.13 -1.31
C HIS A 62 2.89 3.63 -2.56
N ASP A 63 3.02 4.94 -2.79
CA ASP A 63 3.68 5.50 -3.98
C ASP A 63 5.07 4.91 -4.21
N ARG A 64 5.87 4.80 -3.15
CA ARG A 64 7.22 4.22 -3.25
C ARG A 64 7.16 2.76 -3.69
N SER A 65 6.24 1.97 -3.15
CA SER A 65 6.08 0.56 -3.49
C SER A 65 5.56 0.37 -4.91
N MET A 66 4.51 1.11 -5.30
CA MET A 66 3.95 1.06 -6.66
C MET A 66 4.99 1.48 -7.70
N LYS A 67 5.73 2.57 -7.45
CA LYS A 67 6.81 3.03 -8.32
C LYS A 67 7.94 2.01 -8.43
N TYR A 68 8.28 1.32 -7.33
CA TYR A 68 9.29 0.26 -7.35
C TYR A 68 8.85 -0.89 -8.26
N GLU A 69 7.62 -1.40 -8.08
CA GLU A 69 7.08 -2.50 -8.91
C GLU A 69 6.94 -2.10 -10.39
N LEU A 70 6.53 -0.86 -10.68
CA LEU A 70 6.51 -0.35 -12.04
C LEU A 70 7.91 -0.32 -12.66
N ASN A 71 8.95 0.04 -11.91
CA ASN A 71 10.30 0.11 -12.46
C ASN A 71 11.02 -1.24 -12.56
N TYR A 72 10.75 -2.17 -11.63
CA TYR A 72 11.58 -3.36 -11.42
C TYR A 72 10.80 -4.69 -11.36
N GLY A 73 9.47 -4.65 -11.23
CA GLY A 73 8.65 -5.86 -11.03
C GLY A 73 8.61 -6.82 -12.22
N GLY A 74 9.06 -6.39 -13.41
CA GLY A 74 9.19 -7.23 -14.60
C GLY A 74 10.61 -7.71 -14.90
N SER A 75 11.61 -7.33 -14.09
CA SER A 75 13.03 -7.60 -14.37
C SER A 75 13.53 -8.96 -13.89
N ASN A 76 12.70 -9.70 -13.13
CA ASN A 76 13.07 -10.94 -12.44
C ASN A 76 12.05 -12.09 -12.63
N MET A 77 11.26 -12.08 -13.72
CA MET A 77 10.42 -13.21 -14.11
C MET A 77 10.95 -13.90 -15.35
#